data_AF-A0A921F7U4-F1
#
_entry.id   AF-A0A921F7U4-F1
#
_cell.length_a   1.000
_cell.length_b   1.000
_cell.length_c   1.000
_cell.angle_alpha   90.00
_cell.angle_beta   90.00
_cell.angle_gamma   90.00
#
_symmetry.space_group_name_H-M   'P 1'
#
loop_
_entity.id
_entity.type
_entity.pdbx_description
1 polymer ?
#
loop_
_entity_poly.entity_id
_entity_poly.type
_entity_poly.pdbx_seq_one_letter_code
_entity_poly.pdbx_strand_id
1 'polypeptide(L)'
;MFERNSLRLTLKGKKFYYQAEELQSQEVADRNRYVILFPSLKKVKDFDKTSRNAHMTIRNYFGSYHQVVRISFEFHRSSLKNPNDENLYSGLLTVQEVDRKS
;
A
#
# COMPACT_ATOMS: atom_id res chain seq x y z
N MET A 1 5.40 -7.61 11.63
CA MET A 1 4.36 -6.65 11.18
C MET A 1 3.23 -6.52 12.21
N PHE A 2 2.77 -7.63 12.78
CA PHE A 2 1.70 -7.68 13.78
C PHE A 2 2.21 -7.95 15.19
N GLU A 3 1.44 -7.53 16.19
CA GLU A 3 1.58 -7.97 17.58
C GLU A 3 1.37 -9.49 17.66
N ARG A 4 2.03 -10.15 18.62
CA ARG A 4 1.94 -11.60 18.75
C ARG A 4 0.47 -11.99 19.05
N ASN A 5 -0.08 -12.92 18.25
CA ASN A 5 -1.45 -13.42 18.35
C ASN A 5 -2.55 -12.35 18.22
N SER A 6 -2.30 -11.28 17.47
CA SER A 6 -3.24 -10.16 17.31
C SER A 6 -3.21 -9.62 15.88
N LEU A 7 -4.37 -9.18 15.37
CA LEU A 7 -4.46 -8.43 14.11
C LEU A 7 -4.03 -6.97 14.26
N ARG A 8 -3.60 -6.55 15.46
CA ARG A 8 -3.06 -5.21 15.69
C ARG A 8 -1.65 -5.10 15.12
N LEU A 9 -1.41 -4.03 14.37
CA LEU A 9 -0.10 -3.72 13.82
C LEU A 9 0.85 -3.23 14.92
N THR A 10 2.09 -3.73 14.92
CA THR A 10 3.14 -3.16 15.78
C THR A 10 3.46 -1.73 15.35
N LEU A 11 4.17 -0.97 16.18
CA LEU A 11 4.65 0.37 15.82
C LEU A 11 5.45 0.36 14.49
N LYS A 12 6.26 -0.69 14.26
CA LYS A 12 6.97 -0.90 13.00
C LYS A 12 6.02 -1.26 11.86
N GLY A 13 5.01 -2.10 12.11
CA GLY A 13 3.99 -2.47 11.13
C GLY A 13 3.12 -1.31 10.66
N LYS A 14 2.76 -0.39 11.57
CA LYS A 14 2.02 0.85 11.25
C LYS A 14 2.77 1.75 10.26
N LYS A 15 4.10 1.73 10.25
CA LYS A 15 4.92 2.46 9.27
C LYS A 15 4.80 1.89 7.85
N PHE A 16 4.36 0.64 7.71
CA PHE A 16 4.23 -0.05 6.43
C PHE A 16 2.77 -0.43 6.12
N TYR A 17 1.82 0.16 6.84
CA TYR A 17 0.39 -0.03 6.63
C TYR A 17 -0.17 1.11 5.80
N TYR A 18 -0.83 0.73 4.70
CA TYR A 18 -1.45 1.66 3.79
C TYR A 18 -2.84 1.13 3.44
N GLN A 19 -3.86 1.97 3.65
CA GLN A 19 -5.19 1.70 3.11
C GLN A 19 -5.09 1.89 1.60
N ALA A 20 -5.44 0.86 0.85
CA ALA A 20 -5.36 0.90 -0.58
C ALA A 20 -6.60 0.28 -1.23
N GLU A 21 -7.07 0.91 -2.30
CA GLU A 21 -8.12 0.36 -3.15
C GLU A 21 -7.46 -0.51 -4.22
N GLU A 22 -7.89 -1.77 -4.30
CA GLU A 22 -7.44 -2.71 -5.32
C GLU A 22 -8.10 -2.35 -6.65
N LEU A 23 -7.30 -2.06 -7.68
CA LEU A 23 -7.84 -1.59 -8.97
C LEU A 23 -8.17 -2.73 -9.94
N GLN A 24 -7.41 -3.83 -9.91
CA GLN A 24 -7.59 -5.10 -10.61
C GLN A 24 -6.26 -5.88 -10.55
N SER A 25 -6.33 -7.18 -10.26
CA SER A 25 -5.21 -8.10 -10.49
C SER A 25 -4.96 -8.20 -11.99
N GLN A 26 -3.72 -8.02 -12.46
CA GLN A 26 -3.39 -8.35 -13.85
C GLN A 26 -3.31 -9.87 -14.00
N GLU A 27 -3.68 -10.41 -15.17
CA GLU A 27 -3.56 -11.86 -15.49
C GLU A 27 -2.10 -12.38 -15.45
N VAL A 28 -1.13 -11.49 -15.27
CA VAL A 28 0.28 -11.81 -15.13
C VAL A 28 0.57 -12.19 -13.67
N ALA A 29 0.52 -13.49 -13.38
CA ALA A 29 1.04 -14.20 -12.20
C ALA A 29 1.25 -13.33 -10.93
N ASP A 30 0.30 -13.40 -9.99
CA ASP A 30 0.39 -12.91 -8.61
C ASP A 30 0.74 -11.43 -8.41
N ARG A 31 0.52 -10.59 -9.43
CA ARG A 31 0.74 -9.14 -9.36
C ARG A 31 -0.56 -8.39 -9.11
N ASN A 32 -0.61 -7.72 -7.98
CA ASN A 32 -1.74 -6.89 -7.58
C ASN A 32 -1.41 -5.41 -7.67
N ARG A 33 -2.39 -4.61 -8.08
CA ARG A 33 -2.28 -3.15 -8.20
C ARG A 33 -3.18 -2.44 -7.20
N TYR A 34 -2.58 -1.51 -6.47
CA TYR A 34 -3.19 -0.82 -5.34
C TYR A 34 -3.04 0.69 -5.51
N VAL A 35 -4.11 1.44 -5.30
CA VAL A 35 -4.03 2.91 -5.16
C VAL A 35 -3.81 3.25 -3.71
N ILE A 36 -2.72 3.97 -3.43
CA ILE A 36 -2.46 4.51 -2.10
C ILE A 36 -2.68 6.01 -2.13
N LEU A 37 -3.47 6.50 -1.17
CA LEU A 37 -3.69 7.93 -0.96
C LEU A 37 -2.74 8.46 0.13
N PHE A 38 -2.20 9.64 -0.11
CA PHE A 38 -1.28 10.32 0.79
C PHE A 38 -1.77 11.75 1.09
N PRO A 39 -1.65 12.20 2.35
CA PRO A 39 -2.06 13.54 2.75
C PRO A 39 -1.03 14.62 2.38
N SER A 40 0.16 14.26 1.91
CA SER A 40 1.17 15.22 1.47
C SER A 40 2.23 14.60 0.56
N LEU A 41 2.88 15.43 -0.26
CA LEU A 41 4.03 15.01 -1.08
C LEU A 41 5.19 14.47 -0.23
N LYS A 42 5.40 14.98 0.99
CA LYS A 42 6.41 14.46 1.91
C LYS A 42 6.15 12.98 2.24
N LYS A 43 4.89 12.64 2.53
CA LYS A 43 4.48 11.24 2.81
C LYS A 43 4.65 10.33 1.59
N VAL A 44 4.40 10.83 0.37
CA VAL A 44 4.69 10.09 -0.87
C VAL A 44 6.19 9.75 -0.98
N LYS A 45 7.06 10.74 -0.76
CA LYS A 45 8.52 10.54 -0.84
C LYS A 45 9.04 9.59 0.23
N ASP A 46 8.54 9.73 1.46
CA ASP A 46 8.86 8.82 2.56
C ASP A 46 8.41 7.38 2.24
N PHE A 47 7.22 7.23 1.67
CA PHE A 47 6.71 5.94 1.20
C PHE A 47 7.61 5.34 0.12
N ASP A 48 7.90 6.09 -0.95
CA ASP A 48 8.71 5.60 -2.05
C ASP A 48 10.09 5.17 -1.54
N LYS A 49 10.71 5.95 -0.67
CA LYS A 49 12.01 5.61 -0.08
C LYS A 49 11.96 4.33 0.77
N THR A 50 10.95 4.20 1.62
CA THR A 50 10.87 3.11 2.61
C THR A 50 10.34 1.79 2.04
N SER A 51 9.56 1.84 0.95
CA SER A 51 8.93 0.65 0.34
C SER A 51 9.81 -0.08 -0.67
N ARG A 52 10.87 0.55 -1.22
CA ARG A 52 11.70 0.01 -2.32
C ARG A 52 12.17 -1.43 -2.13
N ASN A 53 12.50 -1.82 -0.89
CA ASN A 53 13.03 -3.15 -0.55
C ASN A 53 12.32 -3.76 0.67
N ALA A 54 11.11 -3.33 1.00
CA ALA A 54 10.43 -3.76 2.23
C ALA A 54 9.35 -4.80 1.94
N HIS A 55 9.24 -5.80 2.82
CA HIS A 55 7.99 -6.56 2.96
C HIS A 55 6.96 -5.61 3.57
N MET A 56 5.86 -5.43 2.86
CA MET A 56 4.77 -4.54 3.23
C MET A 56 3.56 -5.37 3.64
N THR A 57 2.66 -4.74 4.38
CA THR A 57 1.37 -5.34 4.71
C THR A 57 0.29 -4.42 4.18
N ILE A 58 -0.45 -4.90 3.20
CA ILE A 58 -1.58 -4.18 2.61
C ILE A 58 -2.86 -4.79 3.15
N ARG A 59 -3.86 -3.94 3.43
CA ARG A 59 -5.22 -4.37 3.69
C ARG A 59 -6.02 -4.23 2.42
N ASN A 60 -6.52 -5.34 1.88
CA ASN A 60 -7.35 -5.32 0.69
C ASN A 60 -8.78 -4.84 1.03
N TYR A 61 -9.62 -4.69 -0.01
CA TYR A 61 -11.00 -4.22 0.12
C TYR A 61 -11.84 -5.06 1.11
N PHE A 62 -11.59 -6.37 1.16
CA PHE A 62 -12.26 -7.30 2.09
C PHE A 62 -11.73 -7.23 3.53
N GLY A 63 -10.78 -6.33 3.80
CA GLY A 63 -10.22 -6.11 5.13
C GLY A 63 -9.14 -7.11 5.54
N SER A 64 -8.76 -8.03 4.66
CA SER A 64 -7.70 -9.03 4.89
C SER A 64 -6.32 -8.42 4.71
N TYR A 65 -5.39 -8.83 5.57
CA TYR A 65 -4.01 -8.36 5.55
C TYR A 65 -3.09 -9.35 4.84
N HIS A 66 -2.36 -8.87 3.83
CA HIS A 66 -1.44 -9.71 3.03
C HIS A 66 -0.03 -9.16 3.10
N GLN A 67 0.96 -10.05 3.18
CA GLN A 67 2.35 -9.67 3.01
C GLN A 67 2.67 -9.58 1.52
N VAL A 68 3.28 -8.47 1.13
CA VAL A 68 3.59 -8.21 -0.26
C VAL A 68 4.98 -7.60 -0.40
N VAL A 69 5.59 -7.78 -1.55
CA VAL A 69 6.82 -7.09 -1.94
C VAL A 69 6.47 -6.10 -3.05
N ARG A 70 6.98 -4.88 -2.92
CA ARG A 70 6.84 -3.86 -3.97
C ARG A 70 7.61 -4.29 -5.22
N ILE A 71 6.92 -4.27 -6.36
CA ILE A 71 7.53 -4.37 -7.69
C ILE A 71 7.79 -2.98 -8.26
N SER A 72 6.78 -2.12 -8.26
CA SER A 72 6.90 -0.73 -8.73
C SER A 72 5.97 0.20 -7.95
N PHE A 73 6.29 1.48 -7.95
CA PHE A 73 5.42 2.52 -7.43
C PHE A 73 5.51 3.74 -8.33
N GLU A 74 4.37 4.20 -8.81
CA GLU A 74 4.23 5.36 -9.67
C GLU A 74 3.43 6.44 -8.94
N PHE A 75 4.04 7.61 -8.77
CA PHE A 75 3.34 8.74 -8.16
C PHE A 75 2.54 9.48 -9.22
N HIS A 76 1.25 9.70 -8.94
CA HIS A 76 0.39 10.55 -9.73
C HIS A 76 -0.09 11.71 -8.86
N ARG A 77 0.15 12.94 -9.31
CA ARG A 77 -0.49 14.09 -8.67
C ARG A 77 -1.97 14.02 -9.01
N SER A 78 -2.78 13.54 -8.07
CA SER A 78 -4.22 13.51 -8.22
C SER A 78 -4.75 14.94 -8.30
N SER A 79 -5.72 15.16 -9.18
CA SER A 79 -6.57 16.37 -9.18
C SER A 79 -7.72 16.25 -8.18
N LEU A 80 -7.83 15.11 -7.48
CA LEU A 80 -8.84 14.90 -6.45
C LEU A 80 -8.59 15.83 -5.27
N LYS A 81 -9.62 16.60 -4.94
CA LYS A 81 -9.68 17.37 -3.71
C LYS A 81 -10.51 16.59 -2.70
N ASN A 82 -10.05 16.51 -1.46
CA ASN A 82 -10.91 15.96 -0.40
C ASN A 82 -12.02 17.00 -0.05
N PRO A 83 -13.04 16.61 0.72
CA PRO A 83 -14.11 17.53 1.14
C PRO A 83 -13.61 18.77 1.93
N ASN A 84 -12.37 18.73 2.42
CA ASN A 84 -11.71 19.83 3.11
C ASN A 84 -10.82 20.67 2.17
N ASP A 85 -10.95 20.49 0.85
CA ASP A 85 -10.18 21.20 -0.18
C ASP A 85 -8.65 20.98 -0.13
N GLU A 86 -8.20 19.94 0.58
CA GLU A 86 -6.78 19.58 0.64
C GLU A 86 -6.38 18.79 -0.61
N ASN A 87 -5.17 19.07 -1.09
CA ASN A 87 -4.56 18.30 -2.18
C ASN A 87 -4.38 16.84 -1.73
N LEU A 88 -5.11 15.91 -2.35
CA LEU A 88 -4.84 14.49 -2.19
C LEU A 88 -3.75 14.08 -3.18
N TYR A 89 -2.76 13.35 -2.67
CA TYR A 89 -1.71 12.77 -3.48
C TYR A 89 -2.01 11.29 -3.63
N SER A 90 -1.85 10.73 -4.82
CA SER A 90 -2.05 9.30 -5.04
C SER A 90 -0.81 8.66 -5.64
N GLY A 91 -0.66 7.36 -5.41
CA GLY A 91 0.33 6.58 -6.12
C GLY A 91 -0.21 5.20 -6.42
N LEU A 92 0.18 4.68 -7.57
CA LEU A 92 -0.11 3.34 -8.00
C LEU A 92 1.02 2.43 -7.54
N LEU A 93 0.71 1.52 -6.62
CA LEU A 93 1.62 0.51 -6.13
C LEU A 93 1.34 -0.82 -6.83
N THR A 94 2.35 -1.37 -7.49
CA THR A 94 2.33 -2.75 -7.99
C THR A 94 3.11 -3.62 -7.03
N VAL A 95 2.49 -4.71 -6.57
CA VAL A 95 3.10 -5.64 -5.62
C VAL A 95 2.97 -7.07 -6.07
N GLN A 96 3.80 -7.93 -5.50
CA GLN A 96 3.68 -9.37 -5.56
C GLN A 96 3.38 -9.90 -4.15
N GLU A 97 2.43 -10.83 -4.02
CA GLU A 97 2.15 -11.50 -2.75
C GLU A 97 3.34 -12.38 -2.33
N VAL A 98 3.69 -12.33 -1.04
CA VAL A 98 4.69 -13.22 -0.45
C VAL A 98 3.94 -14.38 0.18
N ASP A 99 4.02 -15.54 -0.46
CA ASP A 99 3.44 -16.82 -0.05
C ASP A 99 1.90 -16.86 0.06
N ARG A 100 1.23 -17.28 -1.03
CA ARG A 100 0.11 -18.22 -0.84
C ARG A 100 0.75 -19.57 -0.56
N LYS A 101 0.82 -19.99 0.70
CA LYS A 101 0.92 -21.43 0.95
C LYS A 101 -0.33 -22.07 0.33
N SER A 102 -0.16 -22.72 -0.83
CA SER A 102 -1.09 -23.74 -1.33
C SER A 102 -1.30 -24.82 -0.27
#